data_AF-A0A3B8J9C1-F1
#
_entry.id   AF-A0A3B8J9C1-F1
#
_cell.length_a   1.000
_cell.length_b   1.000
_cell.length_c   1.000
_cell.angle_alpha   90.00
_cell.angle_beta   90.00
_cell.angle_gamma   90.00
#
_symmetry.space_group_name_H-M   'P 1'
#
loop_
_entity.id
_entity.type
_entity.pdbx_description
1 polymer ?
#
loop_
_entity_poly.entity_id
_entity_poly.type
_entity_poly.pdbx_seq_one_letter_code
_entity_poly.pdbx_strand_id
1 'polypeptide(L)'
;MSSTPQALSKPKLLIGEGKEEVDFFTAFLTHLNISDIQVEQYGGKQGLKSYLRTLVVRPGYLDVVSLGITRDADNSAQSAFQSVCNCLNRASLPVPSQPREIVGDNPQVSVMILPDGQNTGMLEDLCLAAVVTDPVLQCVDDYFDCVYTTVGREPNNKAKARVHAWLSSQIEPDKRLGEAAKAGYWPWDSPGFDSLKQFLEAL
;
A
#
# COMPACT_ATOMS: atom_id res chain seq x y z
N MET A 1 -4.04 -7.32 24.85
CA MET A 1 -4.49 -8.69 24.54
C MET A 1 -3.57 -9.24 23.46
N SER A 2 -2.84 -10.32 23.75
CA SER A 2 -1.94 -10.98 22.81
C SER A 2 -2.79 -11.69 21.76
N SER A 3 -2.97 -11.10 20.58
CA SER A 3 -3.60 -11.77 19.45
C SER A 3 -2.70 -12.93 19.03
N THR A 4 -3.20 -14.15 19.12
CA THR A 4 -2.58 -15.33 18.50
C THR A 4 -2.25 -14.98 17.04
N PRO A 5 -1.03 -15.26 16.54
CA PRO A 5 -0.71 -14.99 15.15
C PRO A 5 -1.72 -15.70 14.25
N GLN A 6 -2.41 -14.94 13.39
CA GLN A 6 -3.37 -15.49 12.44
C GLN A 6 -2.66 -16.55 11.58
N ALA A 7 -3.30 -17.69 11.30
CA ALA A 7 -2.69 -18.69 10.42
C ALA A 7 -2.57 -18.12 9.00
N LEU A 8 -1.49 -18.49 8.31
CA LEU A 8 -1.34 -18.23 6.88
C LEU A 8 -2.14 -19.30 6.14
N SER A 9 -3.08 -18.87 5.29
CA SER A 9 -4.09 -19.75 4.69
C SER A 9 -4.07 -19.78 3.16
N LYS A 10 -3.21 -18.95 2.56
CA LYS A 10 -3.04 -18.82 1.11
C LYS A 10 -1.57 -18.93 0.72
N PRO A 11 -1.26 -19.39 -0.50
CA PRO A 11 0.11 -19.61 -0.94
C PRO A 11 0.89 -18.30 -1.14
N LYS A 12 0.21 -17.17 -1.34
CA LYS A 12 0.87 -15.87 -1.53
C LYS A 12 0.46 -14.91 -0.42
N LEU A 13 1.40 -14.09 0.02
CA LEU A 13 1.22 -13.12 1.10
C LEU A 13 1.63 -11.73 0.62
N LEU A 14 0.74 -10.76 0.77
CA LEU A 14 1.01 -9.34 0.55
C LEU A 14 0.91 -8.61 1.87
N ILE A 15 1.93 -7.83 2.24
CA ILE A 15 1.92 -7.08 3.50
C ILE A 15 2.07 -5.58 3.27
N GLY A 16 1.22 -4.79 3.91
CA GLY A 16 1.23 -3.32 3.86
C GLY A 16 1.34 -2.68 5.24
N GLU A 17 1.45 -1.34 5.29
CA GLU A 17 1.71 -0.61 6.53
C GLU A 17 0.59 -0.72 7.56
N GLY A 18 -0.66 -0.52 7.12
CA GLY A 18 -1.79 -0.37 7.99
C GLY A 18 -3.08 -0.91 7.40
N LYS A 19 -4.18 -0.53 8.05
CA LYS A 19 -5.52 -1.07 7.77
C LYS A 19 -6.08 -0.55 6.45
N GLU A 20 -5.76 0.69 6.06
CA GLU A 20 -6.20 1.27 4.79
C GLU A 20 -5.62 0.49 3.62
N GLU A 21 -4.34 0.14 3.70
CA GLU A 21 -3.62 -0.67 2.71
C GLU A 21 -4.24 -2.06 2.59
N VAL A 22 -4.54 -2.71 3.73
CA VAL A 22 -5.20 -4.03 3.72
C VAL A 22 -6.53 -3.96 2.98
N ASP A 23 -7.36 -2.96 3.29
CA ASP A 23 -8.66 -2.81 2.64
C ASP A 23 -8.54 -2.49 1.16
N PHE A 24 -7.62 -1.58 0.82
CA PHE A 24 -7.33 -1.18 -0.56
C PHE A 24 -6.85 -2.36 -1.41
N PHE A 25 -5.81 -3.07 -0.97
CA PHE A 25 -5.27 -4.20 -1.73
C PHE A 25 -6.27 -5.35 -1.80
N THR A 26 -7.05 -5.60 -0.74
CA THR A 26 -8.11 -6.63 -0.79
C THR A 26 -9.16 -6.30 -1.86
N ALA A 27 -9.60 -5.04 -1.94
CA ALA A 27 -10.54 -4.60 -2.96
C ALA A 27 -9.93 -4.69 -4.37
N PHE A 28 -8.67 -4.27 -4.53
CA PHE A 28 -8.03 -4.28 -5.84
C PHE A 28 -7.76 -5.70 -6.35
N LEU A 29 -7.29 -6.61 -5.49
CA LEU A 29 -7.14 -8.03 -5.81
C LEU A 29 -8.47 -8.67 -6.20
N THR A 30 -9.57 -8.29 -5.52
CA THR A 30 -10.92 -8.74 -5.89
C THR A 30 -11.30 -8.28 -7.29
N HIS A 31 -11.04 -7.02 -7.63
CA HIS A 31 -11.27 -6.49 -8.98
C HIS A 31 -10.43 -7.23 -10.04
N LEU A 32 -9.18 -7.57 -9.72
CA LEU A 32 -8.28 -8.32 -10.61
C LEU A 32 -8.59 -9.84 -10.67
N ASN A 33 -9.59 -10.33 -9.92
CA ASN A 33 -9.90 -11.76 -9.77
C ASN A 33 -8.71 -12.59 -9.23
N ILE A 34 -7.86 -12.00 -8.40
CA ILE A 34 -6.72 -12.68 -7.76
C ILE A 34 -7.14 -13.13 -6.36
N SER A 35 -7.37 -14.43 -6.18
CA SER A 35 -7.90 -15.00 -4.94
C SER A 35 -6.86 -15.72 -4.08
N ASP A 36 -5.67 -16.00 -4.59
CA ASP A 36 -4.60 -16.78 -3.96
C ASP A 36 -3.62 -15.95 -3.12
N ILE A 37 -3.86 -14.63 -2.99
CA ILE A 37 -3.09 -13.70 -2.14
C ILE A 37 -3.83 -13.42 -0.82
N GLN A 38 -3.14 -13.59 0.31
CA GLN A 38 -3.57 -13.15 1.64
C GLN A 38 -2.97 -11.78 1.92
N VAL A 39 -3.76 -10.82 2.38
CA VAL A 39 -3.30 -9.45 2.67
C VAL A 39 -3.27 -9.21 4.16
N GLU A 40 -2.15 -8.72 4.69
CA GLU A 40 -1.99 -8.37 6.11
C GLU A 40 -1.32 -7.02 6.31
N GLN A 41 -1.50 -6.43 7.48
CA GLN A 41 -0.77 -5.23 7.89
C GLN A 41 0.37 -5.59 8.84
N TYR A 42 1.48 -4.87 8.76
CA TYR A 42 2.58 -5.02 9.71
C TYR A 42 2.61 -3.97 10.83
N GLY A 43 1.67 -3.02 10.87
CA GLY A 43 1.49 -2.10 12.01
C GLY A 43 2.45 -0.90 12.00
N GLY A 44 2.63 -0.28 10.83
CA GLY A 44 3.48 0.90 10.62
C GLY A 44 4.97 0.57 10.51
N LYS A 45 5.80 1.60 10.28
CA LYS A 45 7.22 1.44 9.88
C LYS A 45 8.05 0.56 10.82
N GLN A 46 7.83 0.69 12.13
CA GLN A 46 8.57 -0.07 13.14
C GLN A 46 8.07 -1.51 13.28
N GLY A 47 6.86 -1.80 12.80
CA GLY A 47 6.22 -3.10 12.91
C GLY A 47 6.73 -4.12 11.90
N LEU A 48 7.23 -3.70 10.74
CA LEU A 48 7.75 -4.60 9.69
C LEU A 48 8.84 -5.55 10.21
N LYS A 49 9.80 -5.02 10.99
CA LYS A 49 10.87 -5.82 11.59
C LYS A 49 10.31 -6.92 12.49
N SER A 50 9.32 -6.58 13.32
CA SER A 50 8.68 -7.52 14.24
C SER A 50 7.88 -8.57 13.48
N TYR A 51 7.12 -8.13 12.47
CA TYR A 51 6.32 -8.97 11.60
C TYR A 51 7.17 -10.03 10.88
N LEU A 52 8.25 -9.63 10.20
CA LEU A 52 9.09 -10.58 9.46
C LEU A 52 9.81 -11.56 10.40
N ARG A 53 10.20 -11.13 11.61
CA ARG A 53 10.82 -12.02 12.60
C ARG A 53 9.86 -13.12 13.06
N THR A 54 8.57 -12.82 13.16
CA THR A 54 7.56 -13.81 13.57
C THR A 54 6.99 -14.59 12.40
N LEU A 55 7.06 -14.06 11.17
CA LEU A 55 6.50 -14.66 9.96
C LEU A 55 6.98 -16.11 9.77
N VAL A 56 8.29 -16.33 9.88
CA VAL A 56 8.93 -17.63 9.60
C VAL A 56 8.53 -18.76 10.56
N VAL A 57 7.93 -18.43 11.71
CA VAL A 57 7.46 -19.41 12.70
C VAL A 57 5.93 -19.53 12.74
N ARG A 58 5.21 -18.83 11.86
CA ARG A 58 3.74 -18.88 11.83
C ARG A 58 3.25 -20.20 11.20
N PRO A 59 2.15 -20.77 11.73
CA PRO A 59 1.45 -21.86 11.05
C PRO A 59 1.08 -21.47 9.61
N GLY A 60 1.37 -22.34 8.65
CA GLY A 60 1.15 -22.13 7.22
C GLY A 60 2.29 -21.40 6.49
N TYR A 61 3.34 -20.95 7.18
CA TYR A 61 4.48 -20.27 6.52
C TYR A 61 5.18 -21.15 5.49
N LEU A 62 5.29 -22.45 5.76
CA LEU A 62 5.91 -23.40 4.82
C LEU A 62 5.13 -23.55 3.50
N ASP A 63 3.86 -23.17 3.48
CA ASP A 63 3.01 -23.20 2.29
C ASP A 63 3.04 -21.87 1.51
N VAL A 64 3.70 -20.83 2.06
CA VAL A 64 3.85 -19.54 1.39
C VAL A 64 4.98 -19.63 0.36
N VAL A 65 4.59 -19.52 -0.91
CA VAL A 65 5.50 -19.55 -2.06
C VAL A 65 5.92 -18.14 -2.50
N SER A 66 5.16 -17.11 -2.13
CA SER A 66 5.42 -15.72 -2.54
C SER A 66 5.10 -14.71 -1.45
N LEU A 67 5.97 -13.73 -1.26
CA LEU A 67 5.87 -12.62 -0.31
C LEU A 67 6.05 -11.28 -1.03
N GLY A 68 4.96 -10.55 -1.19
CA GLY A 68 4.95 -9.14 -1.58
C GLY A 68 4.98 -8.23 -0.37
N ILE A 69 5.82 -7.20 -0.41
CA ILE A 69 5.89 -6.16 0.64
C ILE A 69 5.64 -4.79 0.01
N THR A 70 4.69 -4.04 0.55
CA THR A 70 4.45 -2.64 0.19
C THR A 70 4.85 -1.69 1.33
N ARG A 71 5.34 -0.53 0.94
CA ARG A 71 5.86 0.48 1.88
C ARG A 71 5.79 1.86 1.22
N ASP A 72 5.31 2.87 1.92
CA ASP A 72 5.34 4.24 1.46
C ASP A 72 6.79 4.74 1.35
N ALA A 73 7.10 5.46 0.28
CA ALA A 73 8.37 6.16 0.13
C ALA A 73 8.53 7.28 1.17
N ASP A 74 7.41 7.87 1.61
CA ASP A 74 7.36 9.10 2.40
C ASP A 74 8.23 10.18 1.73
N ASN A 75 9.42 10.44 2.27
CA ASN A 75 10.37 11.44 1.78
C ASN A 75 11.52 10.87 0.95
N SER A 76 11.67 9.54 0.85
CA SER A 76 12.74 8.90 0.09
C SER A 76 12.44 7.44 -0.24
N ALA A 77 12.15 7.16 -1.51
CA ALA A 77 11.93 5.80 -1.99
C ALA A 77 13.15 4.89 -1.74
N GLN A 78 14.35 5.41 -1.98
CA GLN A 78 15.61 4.71 -1.72
C GLN A 78 15.75 4.31 -0.24
N SER A 79 15.50 5.24 0.69
CA SER A 79 15.62 4.96 2.12
C SER A 79 14.55 3.99 2.61
N ALA A 80 13.32 4.11 2.08
CA ALA A 80 12.24 3.18 2.35
C ALA A 80 12.59 1.76 1.87
N PHE A 81 13.08 1.62 0.64
CA PHE A 81 13.54 0.34 0.09
C PHE A 81 14.66 -0.27 0.93
N GLN A 82 15.71 0.51 1.22
CA GLN A 82 16.82 0.04 2.06
C GLN A 82 16.35 -0.41 3.44
N SER A 83 15.37 0.27 4.03
CA SER A 83 14.76 -0.12 5.30
C SER A 83 14.09 -1.50 5.22
N VAL A 84 13.33 -1.76 4.15
CA VAL A 84 12.70 -3.07 3.91
C VAL A 84 13.78 -4.15 3.71
N CYS A 85 14.80 -3.90 2.87
CA CYS A 85 15.91 -4.84 2.65
C CYS A 85 16.67 -5.18 3.94
N ASN A 86 16.89 -4.19 4.81
CA ASN A 86 17.49 -4.41 6.12
C ASN A 86 16.63 -5.31 7.03
N CYS A 87 15.29 -5.21 6.93
CA CYS A 87 14.37 -6.06 7.68
C CYS A 87 14.34 -7.50 7.13
N LEU A 88 14.32 -7.66 5.80
CA LEU A 88 14.41 -8.96 5.12
C LEU A 88 15.70 -9.70 5.50
N ASN A 89 16.85 -9.02 5.40
CA ASN A 89 18.16 -9.60 5.73
C ASN A 89 18.21 -10.11 7.18
N ARG A 90 17.65 -9.35 8.13
CA ARG A 90 17.57 -9.73 9.55
C ARG A 90 16.63 -10.91 9.83
N ALA A 91 15.65 -11.13 8.96
CA ALA A 91 14.75 -12.27 9.03
C ALA A 91 15.25 -13.47 8.23
N SER A 92 16.45 -13.39 7.64
CA SER A 92 17.02 -14.41 6.75
C SER A 92 16.10 -14.74 5.56
N LEU A 93 15.40 -13.74 5.05
CA LEU A 93 14.57 -13.82 3.84
C LEU A 93 15.36 -13.31 2.62
N PRO A 94 14.99 -13.75 1.40
CA PRO A 94 15.55 -13.20 0.16
C PRO A 94 15.47 -11.66 0.12
N VAL A 95 16.53 -11.02 -0.37
CA VAL A 95 16.69 -9.56 -0.38
C VAL A 95 16.83 -9.07 -1.82
N PRO A 96 15.84 -8.34 -2.38
CA PRO A 96 15.97 -7.79 -3.73
C PRO A 96 16.98 -6.65 -3.77
N SER A 97 17.64 -6.50 -4.91
CA SER A 97 18.60 -5.42 -5.21
C SER A 97 17.91 -4.14 -5.70
N GLN A 98 16.71 -4.26 -6.26
CA GLN A 98 15.89 -3.13 -6.73
C GLN A 98 14.38 -3.35 -6.47
N PRO A 99 13.57 -2.27 -6.38
CA PRO A 99 12.12 -2.40 -6.25
C PRO A 99 11.49 -3.24 -7.37
N ARG A 100 10.48 -4.03 -7.01
CA ARG A 100 9.75 -4.98 -7.86
C ARG A 100 10.58 -6.13 -8.46
N GLU A 101 11.84 -6.26 -8.09
CA GLU A 101 12.59 -7.48 -8.38
C GLU A 101 12.01 -8.65 -7.59
N ILE A 102 11.97 -9.83 -8.22
CA ILE A 102 11.59 -11.09 -7.57
C ILE A 102 12.86 -11.89 -7.30
N VAL A 103 13.09 -12.25 -6.04
CA VAL A 103 14.27 -13.02 -5.62
C VAL A 103 13.91 -14.15 -4.68
N GLY A 104 14.72 -15.20 -4.66
CA GLY A 104 14.49 -16.41 -3.85
C GLY A 104 13.54 -17.39 -4.51
N ASP A 105 13.20 -18.46 -3.78
CA ASP A 105 12.37 -19.57 -4.28
C ASP A 105 11.20 -19.87 -3.33
N ASN A 106 11.48 -20.12 -2.04
CA ASN A 106 10.45 -20.48 -1.04
C ASN A 106 10.64 -19.70 0.27
N PRO A 107 9.98 -18.53 0.43
CA PRO A 107 9.18 -17.84 -0.58
C PRO A 107 10.03 -17.03 -1.57
N GLN A 108 9.51 -16.81 -2.78
CA GLN A 108 9.89 -15.67 -3.61
C GLN A 108 9.53 -14.36 -2.89
N VAL A 109 10.40 -13.35 -2.96
CA VAL A 109 10.18 -12.06 -2.31
C VAL A 109 10.24 -10.94 -3.34
N SER A 110 9.27 -10.03 -3.28
CA SER A 110 9.30 -8.77 -4.02
C SER A 110 8.82 -7.59 -3.17
N VAL A 111 9.41 -6.42 -3.41
CA VAL A 111 9.15 -5.20 -2.64
C VAL A 111 8.72 -4.08 -3.56
N MET A 112 7.55 -3.51 -3.33
CA MET A 112 7.09 -2.30 -4.01
C MET A 112 7.09 -1.13 -3.04
N ILE A 113 7.82 -0.08 -3.40
CA ILE A 113 7.74 1.19 -2.69
C ILE A 113 6.67 2.05 -3.36
N LEU A 114 5.71 2.56 -2.59
CA LEU A 114 4.65 3.41 -3.11
C LEU A 114 5.15 4.85 -3.30
N PRO A 115 4.64 5.60 -4.31
CA PRO A 115 3.59 5.17 -5.23
C PRO A 115 4.08 4.28 -6.39
N ASP A 116 5.33 4.41 -6.82
CA ASP A 116 5.81 3.87 -8.11
C ASP A 116 7.21 3.22 -8.08
N GLY A 117 7.80 3.08 -6.90
CA GLY A 117 9.13 2.50 -6.69
C GLY A 117 10.28 3.50 -6.83
N GLN A 118 10.03 4.73 -7.23
CA GLN A 118 11.08 5.71 -7.58
C GLN A 118 10.87 7.06 -6.88
N ASN A 119 9.65 7.57 -6.90
CA ASN A 119 9.30 8.87 -6.37
C ASN A 119 8.92 8.82 -4.89
N THR A 120 8.98 9.98 -4.25
CA THR A 120 8.43 10.17 -2.90
C THR A 120 6.91 10.07 -2.93
N GLY A 121 6.31 9.71 -1.80
CA GLY A 121 4.86 9.62 -1.66
C GLY A 121 4.39 8.36 -0.96
N MET A 122 3.10 8.10 -1.09
CA MET A 122 2.35 7.08 -0.38
C MET A 122 1.19 6.54 -1.21
N LEU A 123 0.42 5.62 -0.64
CA LEU A 123 -0.80 5.10 -1.25
C LEU A 123 -1.76 6.20 -1.71
N GLU A 124 -1.86 7.31 -0.97
CA GLU A 124 -2.70 8.45 -1.35
C GLU A 124 -2.23 9.13 -2.64
N ASP A 125 -0.92 9.24 -2.89
CA ASP A 125 -0.39 9.79 -4.14
C ASP A 125 -0.71 8.87 -5.32
N LEU A 126 -0.63 7.55 -5.13
CA LEU A 126 -1.04 6.57 -6.13
C LEU A 126 -2.53 6.73 -6.48
N CYS A 127 -3.39 6.88 -5.46
CA CYS A 127 -4.81 7.07 -5.66
C CYS A 127 -5.14 8.40 -6.36
N LEU A 128 -4.45 9.49 -6.00
CA LEU A 128 -4.60 10.79 -6.67
C LEU A 128 -4.15 10.73 -8.14
N ALA A 129 -3.08 10.00 -8.44
CA ALA A 129 -2.65 9.77 -9.82
C ALA A 129 -3.71 9.01 -10.63
N ALA A 130 -4.44 8.08 -10.00
CA ALA A 130 -5.50 7.33 -10.66
C ALA A 130 -6.74 8.19 -11.00
N VAL A 131 -6.99 9.27 -10.26
CA VAL A 131 -8.11 10.20 -10.49
C VAL A 131 -7.66 11.55 -11.06
N VAL A 132 -6.45 11.63 -11.62
CA VAL A 132 -5.84 12.92 -12.06
C VAL A 132 -6.68 13.66 -13.12
N THR A 133 -7.53 12.95 -13.86
CA THR A 133 -8.42 13.52 -14.89
C THR A 133 -9.80 13.89 -14.35
N ASP A 134 -10.09 13.62 -13.08
CA ASP A 134 -11.36 13.97 -12.44
C ASP A 134 -11.42 15.51 -12.22
N PRO A 135 -12.41 16.20 -12.82
CA PRO A 135 -12.53 17.66 -12.70
C PRO A 135 -12.72 18.14 -11.25
N VAL A 136 -13.18 17.27 -10.35
CA VAL A 136 -13.32 17.57 -8.91
C VAL A 136 -11.98 17.94 -8.27
N LEU A 137 -10.86 17.45 -8.78
CA LEU A 137 -9.54 17.78 -8.23
C LEU A 137 -9.25 19.29 -8.27
N GLN A 138 -9.78 20.03 -9.25
CA GLN A 138 -9.68 21.48 -9.25
C GLN A 138 -10.41 22.09 -8.05
N CYS A 139 -11.61 21.61 -7.72
CA CYS A 139 -12.35 22.07 -6.54
C CYS A 139 -11.61 21.74 -5.23
N VAL A 140 -10.92 20.60 -5.18
CA VAL A 140 -10.07 20.22 -4.03
C VAL A 140 -8.91 21.19 -3.88
N ASP A 141 -8.23 21.52 -4.97
CA ASP A 141 -7.10 22.45 -4.95
C ASP A 141 -7.55 23.87 -4.56
N ASP A 142 -8.65 24.36 -5.16
CA ASP A 142 -9.27 25.64 -4.82
C ASP A 142 -9.67 25.72 -3.33
N TYR A 143 -10.17 24.61 -2.75
CA TYR A 143 -10.51 24.52 -1.34
C TYR A 143 -9.27 24.71 -0.45
N PHE A 144 -8.17 24.02 -0.74
CA PHE A 144 -6.95 24.14 0.07
C PHE A 144 -6.29 25.52 -0.09
N ASP A 145 -6.33 26.11 -1.28
CA ASP A 145 -5.89 27.48 -1.52
C ASP A 145 -6.73 28.50 -0.72
N CYS A 146 -8.05 28.33 -0.70
CA CYS A 146 -8.95 29.16 0.10
C CYS A 146 -8.67 29.06 1.60
N VAL A 147 -8.49 27.84 2.13
CA VAL A 147 -8.18 27.62 3.56
C VAL A 147 -6.85 28.25 3.93
N TYR A 148 -5.81 28.09 3.10
CA TYR A 148 -4.50 28.67 3.35
C TYR A 148 -4.54 30.20 3.32
N THR A 149 -5.16 30.78 2.30
CA THR A 149 -5.24 32.25 2.15
C THR A 149 -6.09 32.91 3.23
N THR A 150 -7.13 32.23 3.72
CA THR A 150 -8.05 32.79 4.73
C THR A 150 -7.48 32.69 6.15
N VAL A 151 -6.88 31.56 6.52
CA VAL A 151 -6.47 31.30 7.93
C VAL A 151 -5.04 30.78 8.09
N GLY A 152 -4.24 30.69 7.02
CA GLY A 152 -2.86 30.21 7.06
C GLY A 152 -2.73 28.73 7.46
N ARG A 153 -3.80 27.95 7.36
CA ARG A 153 -3.81 26.54 7.76
C ARG A 153 -3.39 25.66 6.59
N GLU A 154 -2.43 24.79 6.83
CA GLU A 154 -1.94 23.80 5.87
C GLU A 154 -1.92 22.41 6.53
N PRO A 155 -2.35 21.35 5.83
CA PRO A 155 -2.27 20.00 6.37
C PRO A 155 -0.81 19.53 6.45
N ASN A 156 -0.47 18.82 7.52
CA ASN A 156 0.85 18.17 7.67
C ASN A 156 1.15 17.14 6.56
N ASN A 157 0.10 16.60 5.93
CA ASN A 157 0.19 15.70 4.79
C ASN A 157 -0.85 16.10 3.73
N LYS A 158 -0.38 16.73 2.65
CA LYS A 158 -1.24 17.21 1.57
C LYS A 158 -1.92 16.08 0.79
N ALA A 159 -1.20 15.00 0.46
CA ALA A 159 -1.77 13.88 -0.30
C ALA A 159 -2.97 13.27 0.44
N LYS A 160 -2.81 13.02 1.75
CA LYS A 160 -3.88 12.51 2.61
C LYS A 160 -5.07 13.45 2.68
N ALA A 161 -4.81 14.74 2.86
CA ALA A 161 -5.86 15.75 2.94
C ALA A 161 -6.61 15.89 1.60
N ARG A 162 -5.91 15.84 0.45
CA ARG A 162 -6.51 15.88 -0.89
C ARG A 162 -7.37 14.65 -1.17
N VAL A 163 -6.90 13.44 -0.81
CA VAL A 163 -7.73 12.22 -0.90
C VAL A 163 -9.00 12.37 -0.06
N HIS A 164 -8.90 12.84 1.19
CA HIS A 164 -10.08 13.04 2.04
C HIS A 164 -11.05 14.08 1.46
N ALA A 165 -10.55 15.18 0.90
CA ALA A 165 -11.38 16.20 0.26
C ALA A 165 -12.08 15.67 -1.00
N TRP A 166 -11.35 14.93 -1.85
CA TRP A 166 -11.92 14.26 -3.02
C TRP A 166 -12.97 13.21 -2.60
N LEU A 167 -12.70 12.39 -1.58
CA LEU A 167 -13.67 11.42 -1.04
C LEU A 167 -14.91 12.11 -0.45
N SER A 168 -14.75 13.26 0.21
CA SER A 168 -15.86 14.03 0.77
C SER A 168 -16.79 14.63 -0.30
N SER A 169 -16.36 14.65 -1.57
CA SER A 169 -17.18 15.10 -2.69
C SER A 169 -18.02 13.98 -3.33
N GLN A 170 -17.75 12.71 -2.95
CA GLN A 170 -18.47 11.56 -3.47
C GLN A 170 -19.91 11.50 -2.93
N ILE A 171 -20.76 10.72 -3.58
CA ILE A 171 -22.19 10.58 -3.20
C ILE A 171 -22.34 10.16 -1.73
N GLU A 172 -21.51 9.22 -1.25
CA GLU A 172 -21.39 8.90 0.17
C GLU A 172 -20.03 9.41 0.70
N PRO A 173 -20.01 10.57 1.36
CA PRO A 173 -18.77 11.33 1.62
C PRO A 173 -18.00 10.88 2.87
N ASP A 174 -18.45 9.84 3.56
CA ASP A 174 -17.98 9.44 4.90
C ASP A 174 -16.91 8.34 4.89
N LYS A 175 -16.41 7.96 3.71
CA LYS A 175 -15.48 6.84 3.55
C LYS A 175 -14.02 7.26 3.65
N ARG A 176 -13.22 6.41 4.29
CA ARG A 176 -11.76 6.46 4.24
C ARG A 176 -11.24 5.75 2.98
N LEU A 177 -9.95 5.90 2.66
CA LEU A 177 -9.35 5.40 1.42
C LEU A 177 -9.62 3.91 1.17
N GLY A 178 -9.39 3.07 2.18
CA GLY A 178 -9.60 1.63 2.10
C GLY A 178 -11.09 1.25 2.01
N GLU A 179 -11.96 1.99 2.68
CA GLU A 179 -13.41 1.80 2.62
C GLU A 179 -13.96 2.20 1.25
N ALA A 180 -13.47 3.31 0.69
CA ALA A 180 -13.79 3.77 -0.65
C ALA A 180 -13.34 2.76 -1.72
N ALA A 181 -12.22 2.07 -1.50
CA ALA A 181 -11.79 0.97 -2.36
C ALA A 181 -12.81 -0.17 -2.40
N LYS A 182 -13.29 -0.59 -1.23
CA LYS A 182 -14.33 -1.62 -1.13
C LYS A 182 -15.68 -1.17 -1.69
N ALA A 183 -15.97 0.12 -1.62
CA ALA A 183 -17.18 0.73 -2.19
C ALA A 183 -17.09 0.97 -3.71
N GLY A 184 -15.95 0.67 -4.34
CA GLY A 184 -15.76 0.80 -5.79
C GLY A 184 -15.56 2.23 -6.28
N TYR A 185 -15.06 3.13 -5.43
CA TYR A 185 -14.86 4.54 -5.80
C TYR A 185 -13.60 4.76 -6.64
N TRP A 186 -12.60 3.89 -6.50
CA TRP A 186 -11.35 4.02 -7.24
C TRP A 186 -11.52 3.49 -8.68
N PRO A 187 -11.05 4.23 -9.69
CA PRO A 187 -11.08 3.79 -11.08
C PRO A 187 -9.96 2.77 -11.31
N TRP A 188 -10.24 1.50 -11.04
CA TRP A 188 -9.23 0.43 -11.09
C TRP A 188 -8.56 0.24 -12.45
N ASP A 189 -9.23 0.64 -13.53
CA ASP A 189 -8.71 0.62 -14.90
C ASP A 189 -7.91 1.88 -15.27
N SER A 190 -7.72 2.81 -14.33
CA SER A 190 -6.90 4.00 -14.56
C SER A 190 -5.42 3.62 -14.70
N PRO A 191 -4.69 4.22 -15.67
CA PRO A 191 -3.26 4.00 -15.83
C PRO A 191 -2.43 4.31 -14.57
N GLY A 192 -2.96 5.12 -13.65
CA GLY A 192 -2.34 5.37 -12.35
C GLY A 192 -2.08 4.10 -11.53
N PHE A 193 -2.85 3.03 -11.75
CA PHE A 193 -2.68 1.75 -11.06
C PHE A 193 -1.86 0.72 -11.83
N ASP A 194 -1.41 0.99 -13.07
CA ASP A 194 -0.76 -0.01 -13.92
C ASP A 194 0.48 -0.62 -13.28
N SER A 195 1.34 0.20 -12.65
CA SER A 195 2.55 -0.30 -11.99
C SER A 195 2.23 -1.20 -10.79
N LEU A 196 1.16 -0.88 -10.05
CA LEU A 196 0.73 -1.71 -8.93
C LEU A 196 0.09 -3.00 -9.43
N LYS A 197 -0.73 -2.94 -10.49
CA LYS A 197 -1.34 -4.10 -11.12
C LYS A 197 -0.27 -5.10 -11.56
N GLN A 198 0.75 -4.64 -12.29
CA GLN A 198 1.87 -5.46 -12.72
C GLN A 198 2.62 -6.11 -11.54
N PHE A 199 2.80 -5.36 -10.44
CA PHE A 199 3.41 -5.90 -9.24
C PHE A 199 2.57 -7.02 -8.63
N LEU A 200 1.25 -6.82 -8.48
CA LEU A 200 0.35 -7.81 -7.88
C LEU A 200 0.19 -9.07 -8.74
N GLU A 201 0.15 -8.93 -10.06
CA GLU A 201 0.05 -10.06 -11.00
C GLU A 201 1.34 -10.89 -11.05
N ALA A 202 2.49 -10.29 -10.69
CA ALA A 202 3.78 -10.97 -10.68
C ALA A 202 4.11 -11.69 -9.35
N LEU A 203 3.31 -11.48 -8.29
CA LEU A 203 3.42 -12.22 -7.03
C LEU A 203 2.90 -13.65 -7.17
#